data_AF-A0A226MES3-F1
#
_entry.id   AF-A0A226MES3-F1
#
_cell.length_a   1.000
_cell.length_b   1.000
_cell.length_c   1.000
_cell.angle_alpha   90.00
_cell.angle_beta   90.00
_cell.angle_gamma   90.00
#
_symmetry.space_group_name_H-M   'P 1'
#
loop_
_entity.id
_entity.type
_entity.pdbx_description
1 polymer ?
#
loop_
_entity_poly.entity_id
_entity_poly.type
_entity_poly.pdbx_seq_one_letter_code
_entity_poly.pdbx_strand_id
1 'polypeptide(L)'
;MAGEAVTLQLGHYAGCVGAHWWGLQRGPPRGTELSHAALLRAGRERCTPRLVAMELRDAAPAPLALSPGSDVRLWSDYLSVQLHPKSVYILQQYNHDGDSGRLEAFGQGERLLQDAACVEELEDRLHFYVEECDYLQGFQVLCDLHDGFSGVGAKVTELLHDEYSRKGILTWGLTPVTHNMGDPQKNFYRVLNTALGIAHLSAHSSLFCPLSLRGSLGLKPHPPTAFPYISYDSSPVVRTLLSELCRDLQKLGTRRCAAFFATGVEEDDFHEALQELRTLSQCYEMGFEADNSEDETDSD
;
A
#
# COMPACT_ATOMS: atom_id res chain seq x y z
N MET A 1 -28.59 -7.18 -1.05
CA MET A 1 -27.62 -7.14 -2.16
C MET A 1 -26.23 -7.25 -1.56
N ALA A 2 -25.31 -7.97 -2.20
CA ALA A 2 -23.91 -7.96 -1.76
C ALA A 2 -23.39 -6.54 -1.95
N GLY A 3 -22.71 -5.97 -0.95
CA GLY A 3 -22.18 -4.63 -1.11
C GLY A 3 -20.94 -4.62 -1.98
N GLU A 4 -20.77 -3.53 -2.71
CA GLU A 4 -19.74 -3.37 -3.73
C GLU A 4 -18.57 -2.56 -3.19
N ALA A 5 -17.37 -2.84 -3.69
CA ALA A 5 -16.20 -2.06 -3.36
C ALA A 5 -15.33 -1.80 -4.59
N VAL A 6 -14.69 -0.63 -4.61
CA VAL A 6 -13.72 -0.24 -5.64
C VAL A 6 -12.31 -0.48 -5.12
N THR A 7 -11.47 -1.11 -5.93
CA THR A 7 -10.07 -1.40 -5.59
C THR A 7 -9.15 -0.35 -6.21
N LEU A 8 -8.20 0.17 -5.44
CA LEU A 8 -7.12 1.02 -5.92
C LEU A 8 -5.79 0.28 -5.77
N GLN A 9 -4.97 0.27 -6.83
CA GLN A 9 -3.62 -0.32 -6.82
C GLN A 9 -2.61 0.78 -7.11
N LEU A 10 -1.75 1.06 -6.13
CA LEU A 10 -0.83 2.20 -6.16
C LEU A 10 0.61 1.69 -6.11
N GLY A 11 1.25 1.64 -7.27
CA GLY A 11 2.62 1.18 -7.41
C GLY A 11 2.77 -0.18 -8.10
N HIS A 12 4.00 -0.46 -8.51
CA HIS A 12 4.33 -1.63 -9.32
C HIS A 12 4.17 -2.95 -8.56
N TYR A 13 4.61 -3.00 -7.30
CA TYR A 13 4.49 -4.21 -6.49
C TYR A 13 3.03 -4.44 -6.08
N ALA A 14 2.27 -3.38 -5.82
CA ALA A 14 0.82 -3.43 -5.68
C ALA A 14 0.13 -3.98 -6.93
N GLY A 15 0.59 -3.60 -8.13
CA GLY A 15 0.16 -4.18 -9.40
C GLY A 15 0.45 -5.69 -9.49
N CYS A 16 1.66 -6.12 -9.11
CA CYS A 16 2.04 -7.54 -9.08
C CYS A 16 1.16 -8.37 -8.12
N VAL A 17 1.00 -7.91 -6.88
CA VAL A 17 0.12 -8.55 -5.88
C VAL A 17 -1.32 -8.57 -6.37
N GLY A 18 -1.76 -7.46 -6.94
CA GLY A 18 -3.07 -7.29 -7.55
C GLY A 18 -3.36 -8.28 -8.67
N ALA A 19 -2.42 -8.49 -9.60
CA ALA A 19 -2.59 -9.41 -10.71
C ALA A 19 -2.85 -10.85 -10.25
N HIS A 20 -2.12 -11.28 -9.22
CA HIS A 20 -2.34 -12.59 -8.59
C HIS A 20 -3.67 -12.64 -7.83
N TRP A 21 -3.99 -11.61 -7.05
CA TRP A 21 -5.25 -11.52 -6.31
C TRP A 21 -6.46 -11.67 -7.24
N TRP A 22 -6.50 -10.92 -8.35
CA TRP A 22 -7.57 -11.01 -9.34
C TRP A 22 -7.63 -12.38 -10.03
N GLY A 23 -6.50 -13.04 -10.21
CA GLY A 23 -6.46 -14.43 -10.71
C GLY A 23 -7.11 -15.42 -9.76
N LEU A 24 -6.96 -15.24 -8.44
CA LEU A 24 -7.60 -16.10 -7.44
C LEU A 24 -9.13 -15.92 -7.40
N GLN A 25 -9.64 -14.75 -7.81
CA GLN A 25 -11.09 -14.51 -7.90
C GLN A 25 -11.75 -15.29 -9.06
N ARG A 26 -10.97 -15.94 -9.94
CA ARG A 26 -11.49 -16.81 -11.00
C ARG A 26 -11.74 -18.22 -10.46
N GLY A 27 -12.93 -18.44 -9.93
CA GLY A 27 -13.48 -19.76 -9.65
C GLY A 27 -15.00 -19.75 -9.76
N PRO A 28 -15.66 -20.90 -9.98
CA PRO A 28 -17.11 -20.94 -9.79
C PRO A 28 -17.42 -20.47 -8.37
N PRO A 29 -18.51 -19.70 -8.14
CA PRO A 29 -18.87 -19.25 -6.81
C PRO A 29 -19.01 -20.48 -5.91
N ARG A 30 -18.01 -20.71 -5.06
CA ARG A 30 -18.14 -21.67 -3.96
C ARG A 30 -19.20 -21.06 -3.05
N GLY A 31 -20.15 -21.87 -2.58
CA GLY A 31 -21.33 -21.43 -1.83
C GLY A 31 -21.05 -20.81 -0.46
N THR A 32 -20.11 -19.88 -0.39
CA THR A 32 -19.69 -19.10 0.77
C THR A 32 -20.34 -17.72 0.70
N GLU A 33 -20.73 -17.17 1.85
CA GLU A 33 -21.42 -15.87 2.02
C GLU A 33 -20.68 -14.67 1.41
N LEU A 34 -19.40 -14.81 1.08
CA LEU A 34 -18.58 -13.81 0.38
C LEU A 34 -18.78 -13.92 -1.13
N SER A 35 -19.65 -13.06 -1.67
CA SER A 35 -19.90 -12.98 -3.10
C SER A 35 -18.75 -12.27 -3.83
N HIS A 36 -18.06 -12.98 -4.72
CA HIS A 36 -17.06 -12.41 -5.65
C HIS A 36 -17.61 -11.26 -6.52
N ALA A 37 -18.94 -11.12 -6.62
CA ALA A 37 -19.60 -10.02 -7.31
C ALA A 37 -19.39 -8.63 -6.65
N ALA A 38 -19.02 -8.59 -5.37
CA ALA A 38 -18.73 -7.34 -4.66
C ALA A 38 -17.61 -6.52 -5.32
N LEU A 39 -16.58 -7.21 -5.84
CA LEU A 39 -15.40 -6.58 -6.44
C LEU A 39 -15.41 -6.63 -7.98
N LEU A 40 -16.23 -7.51 -8.55
CA LEU A 40 -16.34 -7.72 -10.00
C LEU A 40 -17.63 -7.11 -10.55
N ARG A 41 -17.51 -6.35 -11.64
CA ARG A 41 -18.65 -5.89 -12.44
C ARG A 41 -19.08 -6.98 -13.41
N ALA A 42 -20.38 -7.23 -13.53
CA ALA A 42 -20.93 -8.11 -14.56
C ALA A 42 -21.00 -7.37 -15.91
N GLY A 43 -20.16 -7.75 -16.88
CA GLY A 43 -20.29 -7.32 -18.27
C GLY A 43 -21.16 -8.29 -19.08
N ARG A 44 -21.65 -7.85 -20.25
CA ARG A 44 -22.50 -8.66 -21.16
C ARG A 44 -21.92 -10.04 -21.50
N GLU A 45 -20.60 -10.18 -21.50
CA GLU A 45 -19.91 -11.44 -21.83
C GLU A 45 -18.87 -11.89 -20.79
N ARG A 46 -18.31 -10.98 -19.98
CA ARG A 46 -17.26 -11.27 -18.98
C ARG A 46 -17.32 -10.30 -17.80
N CYS A 47 -16.91 -10.77 -16.62
CA CYS A 47 -16.76 -9.93 -15.44
C CYS A 47 -15.43 -9.16 -15.47
N THR A 48 -15.47 -7.85 -15.16
CA THR A 48 -14.28 -6.98 -15.07
C THR A 48 -14.15 -6.43 -13.66
N PRO A 49 -12.94 -6.30 -13.09
CA PRO A 49 -12.78 -5.74 -11.75
C PRO A 49 -13.13 -4.24 -11.70
N ARG A 50 -13.70 -3.79 -10.58
CA ARG A 50 -13.83 -2.36 -10.24
C ARG A 50 -12.47 -1.88 -9.72
N LEU A 51 -11.55 -1.61 -10.63
CA LEU A 51 -10.14 -1.35 -10.35
C LEU A 51 -9.71 0.00 -10.93
N VAL A 52 -9.00 0.80 -10.13
CA VAL A 52 -8.15 1.91 -10.57
C VAL A 52 -6.71 1.61 -10.17
N ALA A 53 -5.84 1.36 -11.14
CA ALA A 53 -4.43 1.09 -10.95
C ALA A 53 -3.61 2.29 -11.42
N MET A 54 -2.83 2.88 -10.52
CA MET A 54 -1.87 3.94 -10.81
C MET A 54 -0.47 3.35 -10.91
N GLU A 55 0.18 3.57 -12.05
CA GLU A 55 1.52 3.05 -12.28
C GLU A 55 2.41 4.03 -13.03
N LEU A 56 3.72 3.88 -12.86
CA LEU A 56 4.71 4.62 -13.62
C LEU A 56 4.80 4.13 -15.06
N ARG A 57 5.25 5.03 -15.92
CA ARG A 57 5.64 4.66 -17.27
C ARG A 57 6.93 3.83 -17.23
N ASP A 58 6.96 2.74 -17.99
CA ASP A 58 8.22 2.09 -18.31
C ASP A 58 9.07 3.03 -19.16
N ALA A 59 10.38 3.09 -18.87
CA ALA A 59 11.30 3.80 -19.76
C ALA A 59 11.15 3.18 -21.15
N ALA A 60 10.79 3.99 -22.15
CA ALA A 60 10.78 3.51 -23.54
C ALA A 60 12.16 2.88 -23.81
N PRO A 61 12.24 1.67 -24.38
CA PRO A 61 13.52 1.09 -24.69
C PRO A 61 14.26 2.09 -25.58
N ALA A 62 15.42 2.56 -25.12
CA ALA A 62 16.34 3.29 -25.99
C ALA A 62 16.52 2.45 -27.27
N PRO A 63 16.60 3.04 -28.47
CA PRO A 63 16.76 2.29 -29.73
C PRO A 63 18.20 1.74 -29.87
N LEU A 64 18.71 1.10 -28.83
CA LEU A 64 19.99 0.41 -28.77
C LEU A 64 19.72 -1.01 -28.27
N ALA A 65 19.57 -1.90 -29.25
CA ALA A 65 19.74 -3.34 -29.13
C ALA A 65 19.03 -4.01 -27.93
N LEU A 66 17.77 -4.41 -28.14
CA LEU A 66 17.18 -5.50 -27.37
C LEU A 66 18.09 -6.72 -27.50
N SER A 67 18.83 -7.01 -26.43
CA SER A 67 19.49 -8.31 -26.25
C SER A 67 18.38 -9.36 -26.18
N PRO A 68 18.38 -10.42 -26.99
CA PRO A 68 17.43 -11.51 -26.84
C PRO A 68 17.71 -12.20 -25.50
N GLY A 69 16.97 -11.84 -24.45
CA GLY A 69 17.14 -12.40 -23.10
C GLY A 69 16.77 -11.48 -21.93
N SER A 70 16.49 -10.19 -22.14
CA SER A 70 15.92 -9.34 -21.08
C SER A 70 14.39 -9.44 -21.08
N ASP A 71 13.86 -10.50 -20.49
CA ASP A 71 12.44 -10.60 -20.13
C ASP A 71 12.14 -9.55 -19.04
N VAL A 72 11.89 -8.30 -19.43
CA VAL A 72 11.24 -7.35 -18.51
C VAL A 72 9.80 -7.83 -18.38
N ARG A 73 9.49 -8.49 -17.26
CA ARG A 73 8.15 -9.01 -16.97
C ARG A 73 7.35 -7.92 -16.27
N LEU A 74 6.28 -7.48 -16.91
CA LEU A 74 5.35 -6.52 -16.34
C LEU A 74 4.31 -7.26 -15.50
N TRP A 75 3.74 -6.62 -14.48
CA TRP A 75 2.63 -7.23 -13.73
C TRP A 75 1.43 -7.54 -14.65
N SER A 76 1.28 -6.77 -15.74
CA SER A 76 0.28 -6.99 -16.77
C SER A 76 0.42 -8.35 -17.48
N ASP A 77 1.62 -8.93 -17.54
CA ASP A 77 1.85 -10.28 -18.08
C ASP A 77 1.22 -11.37 -17.21
N TYR A 78 1.04 -11.10 -15.92
CA TYR A 78 0.42 -12.01 -14.96
C TYR A 78 -1.09 -11.77 -14.80
N LEU A 79 -1.63 -10.72 -15.42
CA LEU A 79 -3.07 -10.45 -15.38
C LEU A 79 -3.83 -11.53 -16.13
N SER A 80 -4.62 -12.27 -15.38
CA SER A 80 -5.54 -13.23 -15.98
C SER A 80 -6.90 -12.61 -16.32
N VAL A 81 -7.24 -11.44 -15.78
CA VAL A 81 -8.54 -10.76 -15.94
C VAL A 81 -8.49 -9.66 -17.00
N GLN A 82 -9.63 -9.40 -17.64
CA GLN A 82 -9.76 -8.28 -18.57
C GLN A 82 -10.06 -7.00 -17.78
N LEU A 83 -9.25 -5.97 -18.00
CA LEU A 83 -9.42 -4.66 -17.40
C LEU A 83 -10.28 -3.76 -18.30
N HIS A 84 -10.96 -2.80 -17.68
CA HIS A 84 -11.68 -1.77 -18.40
C HIS A 84 -10.69 -0.66 -18.83
N PRO A 85 -10.94 0.11 -19.92
CA PRO A 85 -10.01 1.18 -20.34
C PRO A 85 -9.78 2.26 -19.28
N LYS A 86 -10.75 2.49 -18.39
CA LYS A 86 -10.61 3.40 -17.23
C LYS A 86 -9.88 2.77 -16.03
N SER A 87 -9.49 1.49 -16.10
CA SER A 87 -8.85 0.81 -14.97
C SER A 87 -7.40 1.22 -14.74
N VAL A 88 -6.68 1.64 -15.77
CA VAL A 88 -5.24 1.93 -15.65
C VAL A 88 -5.00 3.42 -15.87
N TYR A 89 -4.22 4.01 -14.98
CA TYR A 89 -3.73 5.38 -15.08
C TYR A 89 -2.20 5.37 -15.03
N ILE A 90 -1.57 5.70 -16.16
CA ILE A 90 -0.11 5.74 -16.29
C ILE A 90 0.39 7.15 -16.01
N LEU A 91 1.16 7.29 -14.93
CA LEU A 91 1.86 8.49 -14.51
C LEU A 91 3.01 8.78 -15.47
N GLN A 92 2.91 9.89 -16.20
CA GLN A 92 3.87 10.26 -17.24
C GLN A 92 5.09 11.01 -16.70
N GLN A 93 5.00 11.57 -15.48
CA GLN A 93 6.02 12.44 -14.90
C GLN A 93 7.25 11.66 -14.39
N TYR A 94 7.10 10.36 -14.15
CA TYR A 94 8.13 9.52 -13.54
C TYR A 94 8.32 8.20 -14.30
N ASN A 95 9.56 7.68 -14.28
CA ASN A 95 9.95 6.44 -14.95
C ASN A 95 10.27 5.34 -13.92
N HIS A 96 10.01 4.09 -14.30
CA HIS A 96 10.34 2.91 -13.49
C HIS A 96 11.87 2.68 -13.36
N ASP A 97 12.60 2.70 -14.49
CA ASP A 97 14.00 2.25 -14.57
C ASP A 97 15.02 3.33 -15.01
N GLY A 98 14.59 4.57 -15.25
CA GLY A 98 15.48 5.64 -15.74
C GLY A 98 16.46 6.17 -14.68
N ASP A 99 17.66 6.61 -15.05
CA ASP A 99 18.64 7.20 -14.10
C ASP A 99 18.19 8.56 -13.51
N SER A 100 17.13 9.15 -14.06
CA SER A 100 16.52 10.40 -13.59
C SER A 100 14.99 10.34 -13.68
N GLY A 101 14.31 11.08 -12.80
CA GLY A 101 12.85 11.15 -12.75
C GLY A 101 12.18 9.89 -12.20
N ARG A 102 12.73 9.27 -11.15
CA ARG A 102 12.07 8.18 -10.42
C ARG A 102 11.19 8.72 -9.30
N LEU A 103 10.10 8.01 -9.00
CA LEU A 103 9.24 8.29 -7.85
C LEU A 103 9.77 7.56 -6.61
N GLU A 104 10.84 8.09 -6.00
CA GLU A 104 11.58 7.42 -4.92
C GLU A 104 11.24 7.93 -3.52
N ALA A 105 10.73 9.15 -3.37
CA ALA A 105 10.48 9.76 -2.06
C ALA A 105 9.02 10.12 -1.83
N PHE A 106 8.58 10.03 -0.57
CA PHE A 106 7.22 10.32 -0.12
C PHE A 106 6.72 11.67 -0.62
N GLY A 107 7.48 12.75 -0.39
CA GLY A 107 7.09 14.10 -0.82
C GLY A 107 6.97 14.29 -2.34
N GLN A 108 7.61 13.44 -3.15
CA GLN A 108 7.38 13.45 -4.61
C GLN A 108 5.99 12.90 -4.94
N GLY A 109 5.56 11.85 -4.23
CA GLY A 109 4.23 11.26 -4.37
C GLY A 109 3.12 12.19 -3.92
N GLU A 110 3.33 12.93 -2.83
CA GLU A 110 2.35 13.94 -2.39
C GLU A 110 2.20 15.06 -3.41
N ARG A 111 3.31 15.60 -3.92
CA ARG A 111 3.29 16.66 -4.93
C ARG A 111 2.62 16.23 -6.23
N LEU A 112 2.68 14.95 -6.58
CA LEU A 112 1.97 14.41 -7.74
C LEU A 112 0.45 14.57 -7.60
N LEU A 113 -0.08 14.40 -6.39
CA LEU A 113 -1.50 14.55 -6.08
C LEU A 113 -1.87 15.97 -5.63
N GLN A 114 -0.93 16.92 -5.74
CA GLN A 114 -1.22 18.36 -5.70
C GLN A 114 -1.39 18.95 -7.10
N ASP A 115 -0.98 18.22 -8.15
CA ASP A 115 -1.23 18.60 -9.54
C ASP A 115 -2.71 18.37 -9.87
N ALA A 116 -3.44 19.47 -10.13
CA ALA A 116 -4.87 19.45 -10.43
C ALA A 116 -5.21 18.47 -11.57
N ALA A 117 -4.38 18.41 -12.62
CA ALA A 117 -4.64 17.51 -13.74
C ALA A 117 -4.53 16.03 -13.33
N CYS A 118 -3.65 15.70 -12.38
CA CYS A 118 -3.49 14.33 -11.90
C CYS A 118 -4.65 13.92 -10.98
N VAL A 119 -5.10 14.84 -10.12
CA VAL A 119 -6.23 14.60 -9.22
C VAL A 119 -7.53 14.47 -10.01
N GLU A 120 -7.80 15.38 -10.95
CA GLU A 120 -9.00 15.33 -11.80
C GLU A 120 -9.08 14.00 -12.57
N GLU A 121 -7.98 13.53 -13.17
CA GLU A 121 -7.96 12.25 -13.90
C GLU A 121 -8.18 11.04 -12.99
N LEU A 122 -7.72 11.10 -11.73
CA LEU A 122 -7.96 10.06 -10.73
C LEU A 122 -9.43 10.06 -10.29
N GLU A 123 -9.97 11.23 -9.94
CA GLU A 123 -11.37 11.42 -9.54
C GLU A 123 -12.32 10.96 -10.66
N ASP A 124 -12.06 11.32 -11.91
CA ASP A 124 -12.83 10.88 -13.07
C ASP A 124 -12.90 9.34 -13.21
N ARG A 125 -11.80 8.64 -12.89
CA ARG A 125 -11.77 7.16 -12.89
C ARG A 125 -12.50 6.58 -11.69
N LEU A 126 -12.35 7.21 -10.54
CA LEU A 126 -12.99 6.78 -9.31
C LEU A 126 -14.52 6.93 -9.43
N HIS A 127 -14.99 8.12 -9.84
CA HIS A 127 -16.40 8.41 -10.09
C HIS A 127 -17.01 7.43 -11.07
N PHE A 128 -16.33 7.09 -12.17
CA PHE A 128 -16.80 6.09 -13.12
C PHE A 128 -17.17 4.75 -12.44
N TYR A 129 -16.34 4.23 -11.53
CA TYR A 129 -16.66 2.95 -10.85
C TYR A 129 -17.62 3.11 -9.68
N VAL A 130 -17.57 4.24 -8.99
CA VAL A 130 -18.44 4.53 -7.85
C VAL A 130 -19.89 4.71 -8.31
N GLU A 131 -20.12 5.45 -9.40
CA GLU A 131 -21.45 5.68 -9.97
C GLU A 131 -22.08 4.41 -10.54
N GLU A 132 -21.26 3.44 -10.97
CA GLU A 132 -21.72 2.12 -11.41
C GLU A 132 -22.15 1.21 -10.25
N CYS A 133 -21.86 1.56 -8.99
CA CYS A 133 -22.24 0.76 -7.83
C CYS A 133 -23.68 1.08 -7.38
N ASP A 134 -24.53 0.06 -7.28
CA ASP A 134 -25.86 0.19 -6.66
C ASP A 134 -25.74 0.40 -5.14
N TYR A 135 -24.75 -0.25 -4.51
CA TYR A 135 -24.49 -0.12 -3.07
C TYR A 135 -23.00 -0.17 -2.75
N LEU A 136 -22.31 0.95 -2.95
CA LEU A 136 -20.92 1.11 -2.54
C LEU A 136 -20.76 0.99 -1.01
N GLN A 137 -20.03 -0.02 -0.55
CA GLN A 137 -19.66 -0.20 0.86
C GLN A 137 -18.34 0.47 1.22
N GLY A 138 -17.38 0.49 0.29
CA GLY A 138 -16.02 0.86 0.63
C GLY A 138 -15.01 0.75 -0.49
N PHE A 139 -13.76 0.95 -0.10
CA PHE A 139 -12.60 0.90 -0.95
C PHE A 139 -11.60 -0.12 -0.42
N GLN A 140 -10.93 -0.81 -1.33
CA GLN A 140 -9.75 -1.62 -1.03
C GLN A 140 -8.53 -0.93 -1.65
N VAL A 141 -7.56 -0.51 -0.86
CA VAL A 141 -6.33 0.12 -1.35
C VAL A 141 -5.18 -0.85 -1.20
N LEU A 142 -4.43 -1.11 -2.26
CA LEU A 142 -3.15 -1.81 -2.24
C LEU A 142 -2.09 -0.76 -2.58
N CYS A 143 -1.18 -0.49 -1.66
CA CYS A 143 -0.23 0.61 -1.81
C CYS A 143 1.19 0.19 -1.47
N ASP A 144 2.12 0.50 -2.36
CA ASP A 144 3.54 0.30 -2.12
C ASP A 144 4.07 1.29 -1.08
N LEU A 145 4.65 0.77 0.01
CA LEU A 145 5.17 1.58 1.12
C LEU A 145 6.65 1.93 1.00
N HIS A 146 7.34 1.40 -0.01
CA HIS A 146 8.81 1.34 -0.04
C HIS A 146 9.44 2.42 -0.92
N ASP A 147 8.64 3.08 -1.77
CA ASP A 147 9.05 4.13 -2.71
C ASP A 147 8.07 5.32 -2.60
N GLY A 148 8.11 6.26 -3.55
CA GLY A 148 7.25 7.45 -3.49
C GLY A 148 5.76 7.17 -3.67
N PHE A 149 5.34 5.96 -4.04
CA PHE A 149 3.91 5.61 -4.01
C PHE A 149 3.34 5.60 -2.59
N SER A 150 4.16 5.55 -1.55
CA SER A 150 3.69 5.72 -0.17
C SER A 150 3.06 7.10 0.04
N GLY A 151 3.61 8.15 -0.60
CA GLY A 151 3.06 9.51 -0.57
C GLY A 151 1.83 9.67 -1.46
N VAL A 152 1.82 9.00 -2.63
CA VAL A 152 0.61 8.90 -3.47
C VAL A 152 -0.51 8.24 -2.68
N GLY A 153 -0.22 7.12 -2.02
CA GLY A 153 -1.16 6.40 -1.17
C GLY A 153 -1.72 7.26 -0.05
N ALA A 154 -0.87 8.00 0.66
CA ALA A 154 -1.29 8.93 1.70
C ALA A 154 -2.36 9.90 1.18
N LYS A 155 -2.08 10.61 0.08
CA LYS A 155 -3.01 11.57 -0.54
C LYS A 155 -4.26 10.92 -1.12
N VAL A 156 -4.14 9.75 -1.74
CA VAL A 156 -5.29 9.00 -2.25
C VAL A 156 -6.21 8.57 -1.11
N THR A 157 -5.68 8.07 0.01
CA THR A 157 -6.51 7.71 1.16
C THR A 157 -7.12 8.91 1.87
N GLU A 158 -6.42 10.05 1.91
CA GLU A 158 -6.94 11.32 2.40
C GLU A 158 -8.13 11.79 1.55
N LEU A 159 -7.98 11.80 0.22
CA LEU A 159 -9.07 12.11 -0.71
C LEU A 159 -10.28 11.19 -0.49
N LEU A 160 -10.05 9.88 -0.38
CA LEU A 160 -11.13 8.92 -0.12
C LEU A 160 -11.81 9.15 1.23
N HIS A 161 -11.03 9.51 2.25
CA HIS A 161 -11.54 9.80 3.59
C HIS A 161 -12.43 11.05 3.59
N ASP A 162 -12.00 12.10 2.89
CA ASP A 162 -12.73 13.36 2.84
C ASP A 162 -14.00 13.27 1.98
N GLU A 163 -13.87 12.72 0.77
CA GLU A 163 -14.96 12.69 -0.21
C GLU A 163 -15.97 11.56 0.07
N TYR A 164 -15.49 10.44 0.62
CA TYR A 164 -16.31 9.26 0.93
C TYR A 164 -16.32 8.87 2.41
N SER A 165 -16.29 9.85 3.32
CA SER A 165 -16.20 9.70 4.79
C SER A 165 -17.11 8.67 5.47
N ARG A 166 -18.22 8.24 4.84
CA ARG A 166 -19.12 7.20 5.37
C ARG A 166 -18.82 5.79 4.85
N LYS A 167 -17.80 5.61 4.02
CA LYS A 167 -17.43 4.35 3.38
C LYS A 167 -16.21 3.76 4.07
N GLY A 168 -16.18 2.43 4.17
CA GLY A 168 -15.04 1.74 4.78
C GLY A 168 -13.82 1.80 3.85
N ILE A 169 -12.65 2.12 4.40
CA ILE A 169 -11.38 2.11 3.64
C ILE A 169 -10.50 1.01 4.24
N LEU A 170 -10.28 -0.05 3.46
CA LEU A 170 -9.40 -1.15 3.81
C LEU A 170 -8.10 -1.03 3.02
N THR A 171 -7.00 -0.77 3.72
CA THR A 171 -5.71 -0.52 3.09
C THR A 171 -4.69 -1.62 3.42
N TRP A 172 -4.09 -2.17 2.37
CA TRP A 172 -2.98 -3.12 2.42
C TRP A 172 -1.70 -2.37 2.05
N GLY A 173 -0.87 -2.09 3.05
CA GLY A 173 0.42 -1.45 2.84
C GLY A 173 1.49 -2.49 2.50
N LEU A 174 1.99 -2.49 1.27
CA LEU A 174 2.82 -3.55 0.71
C LEU A 174 4.31 -3.17 0.73
N THR A 175 5.16 -4.07 1.23
CA THR A 175 6.62 -3.93 1.16
C THR A 175 7.25 -5.16 0.50
N PRO A 176 7.91 -5.02 -0.66
CA PRO A 176 8.53 -6.15 -1.36
C PRO A 176 9.81 -6.63 -0.67
N VAL A 177 10.24 -7.86 -1.00
CA VAL A 177 11.58 -8.35 -0.65
C VAL A 177 12.58 -7.79 -1.67
N THR A 178 13.43 -6.86 -1.25
CA THR A 178 14.48 -6.31 -2.14
C THR A 178 15.79 -7.06 -1.91
N HIS A 179 16.30 -7.72 -2.96
CA HIS A 179 17.54 -8.49 -2.89
C HIS A 179 18.80 -7.62 -2.97
N ASN A 180 18.70 -6.37 -3.45
CA ASN A 180 19.85 -5.49 -3.69
C ASN A 180 19.96 -4.38 -2.64
N MET A 181 20.41 -4.76 -1.44
CA MET A 181 20.58 -3.86 -0.27
C MET A 181 21.92 -3.11 -0.23
N GLY A 182 22.71 -3.15 -1.32
CA GLY A 182 24.05 -2.59 -1.36
C GLY A 182 24.12 -1.06 -1.30
N ASP A 183 23.02 -0.35 -1.61
CA ASP A 183 22.95 1.11 -1.61
C ASP A 183 22.31 1.63 -0.29
N PRO A 184 23.09 2.22 0.62
CA PRO A 184 22.58 2.76 1.87
C PRO A 184 21.53 3.87 1.67
N GLN A 185 21.63 4.66 0.59
CA GLN A 185 20.73 5.78 0.35
C GLN A 185 19.31 5.30 0.02
N LYS A 186 19.18 4.31 -0.86
CA LYS A 186 17.90 3.66 -1.16
C LYS A 186 17.30 2.97 0.06
N ASN A 187 18.14 2.43 0.93
CA ASN A 187 17.70 1.83 2.19
C ASN A 187 17.09 2.90 3.13
N PHE A 188 17.65 4.11 3.19
CA PHE A 188 17.08 5.22 3.96
C PHE A 188 15.73 5.69 3.40
N TYR A 189 15.65 5.91 2.09
CA TYR A 189 14.41 6.35 1.43
C TYR A 189 13.29 5.33 1.70
N ARG A 190 13.60 4.03 1.56
CA ARG A 190 12.64 2.98 1.90
C ARG A 190 12.09 3.12 3.31
N VAL A 191 12.96 3.19 4.31
CA VAL A 191 12.54 3.22 5.71
C VAL A 191 11.71 4.47 6.01
N LEU A 192 12.08 5.62 5.45
CA LEU A 192 11.34 6.88 5.59
C LEU A 192 9.97 6.81 4.90
N ASN A 193 9.91 6.35 3.65
CA ASN A 193 8.66 6.14 2.91
C ASN A 193 7.73 5.19 3.65
N THR A 194 8.26 4.09 4.18
CA THR A 194 7.47 3.10 4.90
C THR A 194 6.91 3.66 6.19
N ALA A 195 7.70 4.45 6.92
CA ALA A 195 7.26 5.10 8.14
C ALA A 195 6.12 6.10 7.88
N LEU A 196 6.35 7.05 6.98
CA LEU A 196 5.36 8.06 6.61
C LEU A 196 4.12 7.41 6.00
N GLY A 197 4.31 6.44 5.11
CA GLY A 197 3.22 5.67 4.51
C GLY A 197 2.34 4.98 5.55
N ILE A 198 2.93 4.27 6.53
CA ILE A 198 2.14 3.63 7.59
C ILE A 198 1.37 4.66 8.40
N ALA A 199 2.02 5.76 8.82
CA ALA A 199 1.38 6.82 9.61
C ALA A 199 0.14 7.38 8.90
N HIS A 200 0.32 7.96 7.72
CA HIS A 200 -0.77 8.59 6.96
C HIS A 200 -1.84 7.60 6.51
N LEU A 201 -1.47 6.42 5.98
CA LEU A 201 -2.47 5.44 5.53
C LEU A 201 -3.30 4.92 6.70
N SER A 202 -2.69 4.73 7.88
CA SER A 202 -3.41 4.26 9.07
C SER A 202 -4.36 5.31 9.64
N ALA A 203 -4.02 6.60 9.54
CA ALA A 203 -4.86 7.69 10.00
C ALA A 203 -6.14 7.85 9.16
N HIS A 204 -6.04 7.69 7.84
CA HIS A 204 -7.16 7.88 6.92
C HIS A 204 -7.97 6.60 6.62
N SER A 205 -7.43 5.42 6.94
CA SER A 205 -8.10 4.14 6.68
C SER A 205 -8.95 3.68 7.85
N SER A 206 -10.08 3.01 7.57
CA SER A 206 -10.86 2.31 8.61
C SER A 206 -10.12 1.10 9.15
N LEU A 207 -9.35 0.43 8.30
CA LEU A 207 -8.42 -0.63 8.68
C LEU A 207 -7.17 -0.55 7.81
N PHE A 208 -6.01 -0.51 8.44
CA PHE A 208 -4.72 -0.58 7.77
C PHE A 208 -3.98 -1.86 8.17
N CYS A 209 -3.51 -2.61 7.19
CA CYS A 209 -2.72 -3.82 7.40
C CYS A 209 -1.40 -3.75 6.61
N PRO A 210 -0.25 -3.62 7.29
CA PRO A 210 1.04 -3.71 6.63
C PRO A 210 1.37 -5.17 6.30
N LEU A 211 1.68 -5.44 5.05
CA LEU A 211 2.08 -6.75 4.53
C LEU A 211 3.52 -6.69 4.01
N SER A 212 4.32 -7.61 4.53
CA SER A 212 5.70 -7.80 4.10
C SER A 212 6.07 -9.26 4.24
N LEU A 213 6.88 -9.75 3.31
CA LEU A 213 7.52 -11.07 3.44
C LEU A 213 8.84 -10.98 4.21
N ARG A 214 9.21 -9.80 4.73
CA ARG A 214 10.40 -9.61 5.57
C ARG A 214 10.05 -9.82 7.03
N GLY A 215 11.03 -10.25 7.82
CA GLY A 215 10.91 -10.27 9.28
C GLY A 215 10.95 -8.88 9.94
N SER A 216 11.34 -7.82 9.20
CA SER A 216 11.35 -6.43 9.70
C SER A 216 11.20 -5.40 8.58
N LEU A 217 10.70 -4.21 8.92
CA LEU A 217 10.61 -3.04 8.02
C LEU A 217 11.75 -2.02 8.21
N GLY A 218 12.57 -2.18 9.24
CA GLY A 218 13.66 -1.25 9.60
C GLY A 218 14.86 -1.24 8.64
N LEU A 219 15.97 -0.65 9.10
CA LEU A 219 17.19 -0.46 8.31
C LEU A 219 17.90 -1.77 7.99
N LYS A 220 17.79 -2.75 8.89
CA LYS A 220 18.31 -4.11 8.71
C LYS A 220 17.14 -5.06 8.46
N PRO A 221 16.90 -5.48 7.20
CA PRO A 221 15.87 -6.46 6.91
C PRO A 221 16.25 -7.82 7.53
N HIS A 222 15.33 -8.41 8.28
CA HIS A 222 15.44 -9.81 8.70
C HIS A 222 14.95 -10.75 7.59
N PRO A 223 15.48 -11.99 7.51
CA PRO A 223 15.01 -12.97 6.54
C PRO A 223 13.50 -13.25 6.71
N PRO A 224 12.82 -13.77 5.67
CA PRO A 224 11.42 -14.15 5.76
C PRO A 224 11.14 -15.11 6.91
N THR A 225 10.05 -14.88 7.65
CA THR A 225 9.62 -15.76 8.74
C THR A 225 9.05 -17.06 8.15
N ALA A 226 9.57 -18.21 8.58
CA ALA A 226 9.04 -19.51 8.18
C ALA A 226 7.86 -19.91 9.07
N PHE A 227 6.78 -20.41 8.48
CA PHE A 227 5.54 -20.69 9.20
C PHE A 227 5.01 -22.12 8.96
N PRO A 228 5.69 -23.16 9.50
CA PRO A 228 5.43 -24.51 9.03
C PRO A 228 4.05 -25.09 9.43
N TYR A 229 3.35 -24.63 10.49
CA TYR A 229 2.06 -25.24 10.96
C TYR A 229 1.13 -24.27 11.77
N ILE A 230 0.91 -23.05 11.29
CA ILE A 230 0.41 -21.85 12.01
C ILE A 230 -0.85 -22.00 12.91
N SER A 231 -0.74 -21.48 14.15
CA SER A 231 -1.73 -20.56 14.75
C SER A 231 -0.99 -19.25 15.08
N TYR A 232 -1.47 -18.09 14.58
CA TYR A 232 -0.73 -16.81 14.57
C TYR A 232 -1.51 -15.72 15.31
N ASP A 233 -0.86 -15.11 16.30
CA ASP A 233 -1.29 -13.84 16.89
C ASP A 233 -0.46 -12.71 16.28
N SER A 234 -1.13 -11.80 15.56
CA SER A 234 -0.52 -10.70 14.83
C SER A 234 -0.11 -9.51 15.71
N SER A 235 -0.69 -9.35 16.90
CA SER A 235 -0.52 -8.13 17.70
C SER A 235 0.93 -7.91 18.18
N PRO A 236 1.62 -8.92 18.78
CA PRO A 236 3.01 -8.75 19.25
C PRO A 236 4.01 -8.50 18.11
N VAL A 237 3.72 -9.06 16.93
CA VAL A 237 4.55 -8.92 15.73
C VAL A 237 4.45 -7.50 15.17
N VAL A 238 3.23 -6.97 15.03
CA VAL A 238 3.01 -5.59 14.56
C VAL A 238 3.63 -4.59 15.53
N ARG A 239 3.45 -4.77 16.86
CA ARG A 239 4.11 -3.94 17.88
C ARG A 239 5.62 -3.92 17.71
N THR A 240 6.23 -5.10 17.61
CA THR A 240 7.69 -5.22 17.49
C THR A 240 8.17 -4.53 16.22
N LEU A 241 7.49 -4.76 15.10
CA LEU A 241 7.81 -4.15 13.81
C LEU A 241 7.75 -2.61 13.86
N LEU A 242 6.70 -2.03 14.46
CA LEU A 242 6.57 -0.58 14.61
C LEU A 242 7.63 -0.01 15.58
N SER A 243 7.88 -0.69 16.69
CA SER A 243 8.91 -0.29 17.66
C SER A 243 10.32 -0.32 17.06
N GLU A 244 10.63 -1.35 16.27
CA GLU A 244 11.91 -1.44 15.56
C GLU A 244 12.07 -0.34 14.52
N LEU A 245 11.01 -0.04 13.77
CA LEU A 245 10.98 1.03 12.78
C LEU A 245 11.25 2.39 13.46
N CYS A 246 10.53 2.70 14.55
CA CYS A 246 10.74 3.91 15.34
C CYS A 246 12.18 4.04 15.87
N ARG A 247 12.73 2.95 16.42
CA ARG A 247 14.11 2.91 16.94
C ARG A 247 15.14 3.13 15.84
N ASP A 248 14.90 2.61 14.65
CA ASP A 248 15.81 2.77 13.52
C ASP A 248 15.74 4.19 12.95
N LEU A 249 14.54 4.79 12.87
CA LEU A 249 14.36 6.20 12.49
C LEU A 249 15.04 7.17 13.47
N GLN A 250 15.00 6.91 14.78
CA GLN A 250 15.71 7.73 15.77
C GLN A 250 17.24 7.72 15.57
N LYS A 251 17.80 6.66 15.00
CA LYS A 251 19.24 6.58 14.67
C LYS A 251 19.57 7.33 13.38
N LEU A 252 18.58 7.67 12.57
CA LEU A 252 18.77 8.47 11.37
C LEU A 252 18.88 9.94 11.77
N GLY A 253 20.07 10.51 11.64
CA GLY A 253 20.23 11.96 11.75
C GLY A 253 19.57 12.65 10.56
N THR A 254 18.79 13.70 10.80
CA THR A 254 18.09 14.49 9.76
C THR A 254 19.04 15.01 8.68
N ARG A 255 20.28 15.34 9.05
CA ARG A 255 21.37 15.73 8.11
C ARG A 255 21.69 14.67 7.05
N ARG A 256 21.55 13.38 7.36
CA ARG A 256 21.79 12.29 6.40
C ARG A 256 20.64 12.10 5.42
N CYS A 257 19.48 12.68 5.73
CA CYS A 257 18.25 12.57 4.96
C CYS A 257 17.88 13.90 4.28
N ALA A 258 18.82 14.87 4.21
CA ALA A 258 18.55 16.19 3.63
C ALA A 258 18.01 16.12 2.20
N ALA A 259 18.50 15.18 1.38
CA ALA A 259 17.99 14.95 0.03
C ALA A 259 16.55 14.44 0.00
N PHE A 260 16.12 13.71 1.02
CA PHE A 260 14.74 13.23 1.17
C PHE A 260 13.81 14.39 1.54
N PHE A 261 14.16 15.17 2.56
CA PHE A 261 13.38 16.34 2.98
C PHE A 261 13.32 17.42 1.88
N ALA A 262 14.38 17.58 1.08
CA ALA A 262 14.36 18.45 -0.09
C ALA A 262 13.32 18.07 -1.15
N THR A 263 12.73 16.87 -1.06
CA THR A 263 11.59 16.46 -1.90
C THR A 263 10.24 16.97 -1.40
N GLY A 264 10.20 17.82 -0.37
CA GLY A 264 8.99 18.51 0.07
C GLY A 264 8.31 17.91 1.30
N VAL A 265 8.93 16.92 1.96
CA VAL A 265 8.47 16.48 3.29
C VAL A 265 8.98 17.47 4.33
N GLU A 266 8.09 18.08 5.10
CA GLU A 266 8.50 19.00 6.17
C GLU A 266 9.07 18.22 7.37
N GLU A 267 10.00 18.85 8.10
CA GLU A 267 10.62 18.19 9.25
C GLU A 267 9.61 17.99 10.38
N ASP A 268 8.62 18.88 10.52
CA ASP A 268 7.56 18.78 11.51
C ASP A 268 6.62 17.60 11.22
N ASP A 269 6.18 17.44 9.97
CA ASP A 269 5.37 16.29 9.51
C ASP A 269 6.07 14.95 9.81
N PHE A 270 7.39 14.89 9.62
CA PHE A 270 8.17 13.70 9.93
C PHE A 270 8.20 13.39 11.44
N HIS A 271 8.31 14.41 12.29
CA HIS A 271 8.26 14.22 13.74
C HIS A 271 6.87 13.80 14.22
N GLU A 272 5.81 14.35 13.62
CA GLU A 272 4.42 13.96 13.86
C GLU A 272 4.20 12.49 13.48
N ALA A 273 4.56 12.08 12.26
CA ALA A 273 4.47 10.69 11.83
C ALA A 273 5.25 9.73 12.75
N LEU A 274 6.43 10.14 13.25
CA LEU A 274 7.18 9.34 14.22
C LEU A 274 6.45 9.20 15.56
N GLN A 275 5.74 10.24 16.00
CA GLN A 275 4.91 10.19 17.20
C GLN A 275 3.69 9.30 16.99
N GLU A 276 3.01 9.41 15.85
CA GLU A 276 1.89 8.54 15.49
C GLU A 276 2.29 7.06 15.47
N LEU A 277 3.41 6.72 14.84
CA LEU A 277 3.92 5.34 14.82
C LEU A 277 4.20 4.80 16.22
N ARG A 278 4.67 5.64 17.16
CA ARG A 278 4.83 5.25 18.56
C ARG A 278 3.49 4.99 19.23
N THR A 279 2.52 5.89 19.04
CA THR A 279 1.16 5.73 19.56
C THR A 279 0.52 4.45 19.02
N LEU A 280 0.60 4.22 17.71
CA LEU A 280 0.13 2.99 17.07
C LEU A 280 0.80 1.75 17.67
N SER A 281 2.12 1.79 17.86
CA SER A 281 2.84 0.68 18.51
C SER A 281 2.34 0.39 19.93
N GLN A 282 1.89 1.40 20.68
CA GLN A 282 1.32 1.24 22.02
C GLN A 282 -0.12 0.69 21.98
N CYS A 283 -0.89 0.96 20.94
CA CYS A 283 -2.23 0.37 20.78
C CYS A 283 -2.17 -1.17 20.72
N TYR A 284 -1.09 -1.73 20.18
CA TYR A 284 -0.85 -3.18 20.13
C TYR A 284 -0.23 -3.76 21.43
N GLU A 285 0.01 -2.93 22.46
CA GLU A 285 0.45 -3.38 23.79
C GLU A 285 -0.73 -3.80 24.69
N MET A 286 -1.88 -3.13 24.56
CA MET A 286 -3.01 -3.19 25.50
C MET A 286 -4.03 -4.31 25.23
N GLY A 287 -3.80 -5.17 24.24
CA GLY A 287 -4.75 -6.23 23.87
C GLY A 287 -4.80 -7.45 24.81
N PHE A 288 -3.97 -7.48 25.87
CA PHE A 288 -3.76 -8.71 26.66
C PHE A 288 -3.48 -8.51 28.16
N GLU A 289 -3.87 -7.38 28.75
CA GLU A 289 -4.30 -7.44 30.15
C GLU A 289 -5.72 -8.00 30.15
N ALA A 290 -5.84 -9.30 29.86
CA ALA A 290 -7.03 -10.04 30.22
C ALA A 290 -7.09 -9.97 31.75
N ASP A 291 -7.96 -9.07 32.22
CA ASP A 291 -8.85 -9.23 33.36
C ASP A 291 -8.55 -10.47 34.23
N ASN A 292 -7.39 -10.46 34.90
CA ASN A 292 -7.19 -11.20 36.13
C ASN A 292 -7.74 -10.30 37.24
N SER A 293 -9.04 -9.98 37.17
CA SER A 293 -9.79 -9.79 38.40
C SER A 293 -9.77 -11.15 39.09
N GLU A 294 -8.84 -11.30 40.03
CA GLU A 294 -8.92 -12.35 41.03
C GLU A 294 -10.27 -12.16 41.73
N ASP A 295 -11.26 -12.97 41.32
CA ASP A 295 -12.42 -13.26 42.15
C ASP A 295 -11.87 -13.86 43.46
N GLU A 296 -11.68 -13.01 44.47
CA GLU A 296 -11.58 -13.46 45.86
C GLU A 296 -12.93 -14.06 46.25
N THR A 297 -13.15 -15.32 45.87
CA THR A 297 -14.04 -16.21 46.61
C THR A 297 -13.22 -16.92 47.68
N ASP A 298 -12.98 -16.26 48.80
CA ASP A 298 -12.71 -16.98 50.04
C ASP A 298 -14.05 -17.19 50.76
N SER A 299 -14.55 -18.41 50.59
CA SER A 299 -15.52 -19.02 51.49
C SER A 299 -14.74 -19.68 52.62
N ASP A 300 -14.99 -19.26 53.87
CA ASP A 300 -15.21 -20.12 55.04
C ASP A 300 -15.76 -19.31 56.23
#